data_AF-A0A529KM90-F1
#
_entry.id   AF-A0A529KM90-F1
#
_cell.length_a   1.000
_cell.length_b   1.000
_cell.length_c   1.000
_cell.angle_alpha   90.00
_cell.angle_beta   90.00
_cell.angle_gamma   90.00
#
_symmetry.space_group_name_H-M   'P 1'
#
loop_
_entity.id
_entity.type
_entity.pdbx_description
1 polymer ?
#
loop_
_entity_poly.entity_id
_entity_poly.type
_entity_poly.pdbx_seq_one_letter_code
_entity_poly.pdbx_strand_id
1 'polypeptide(L)' 'LARPSEAVLDILPNPDIGPFAKEDGEVVIDASGRRV' A
#
# COMPACT_ATOMS: atom_id res chain seq x y z
N LEU A 1 1.66 14.13 8.03
CA LEU A 1 1.65 14.11 6.55
C LEU A 1 2.41 12.85 6.13
N ALA A 2 1.71 11.78 5.74
CA ALA A 2 2.37 10.56 5.25
C ALA A 2 2.86 10.83 3.82
N ARG A 3 4.08 11.37 3.73
CA ARG A 3 4.80 11.62 2.50
C ARG A 3 6.07 10.75 2.57
N PRO A 4 6.24 9.77 1.68
CA PRO A 4 5.37 9.43 0.53
C PRO A 4 4.05 8.74 0.94
N SER A 5 3.07 8.68 0.04
CA SER A 5 1.68 8.25 0.34
C SER A 5 1.60 6.82 0.86
N GLU A 6 2.51 5.94 0.45
CA GLU A 6 2.63 4.55 0.90
C GLU A 6 3.02 4.40 2.39
N ALA A 7 3.54 5.45 3.03
CA ALA A 7 3.87 5.43 4.46
C ALA A 7 2.63 5.27 5.36
N VAL A 8 1.42 5.49 4.83
CA VAL A 8 0.17 5.20 5.56
C VAL A 8 0.04 3.71 5.87
N LEU A 9 0.58 2.83 5.01
CA LEU A 9 0.48 1.38 5.15
C LEU A 9 1.21 0.87 6.41
N ASP A 10 2.23 1.59 6.89
CA ASP A 10 2.97 1.22 8.11
C ASP A 10 2.21 1.54 9.41
N ILE A 11 1.12 2.33 9.33
CA ILE A 11 0.32 2.78 10.49
C ILE A 11 -1.07 2.11 10.48
N LEU A 12 -1.44 1.43 9.39
CA LEU A 12 -2.71 0.73 9.32
C LEU A 12 -2.74 -0.44 10.32
N PRO A 13 -3.80 -0.55 11.16
CA PRO A 13 -3.92 -1.65 12.11
C PRO A 13 -4.15 -3.01 11.43
N ASN A 14 -4.52 -3.02 10.14
CA ASN A 14 -4.65 -4.20 9.32
C ASN A 14 -3.71 -4.11 8.12
N PRO A 15 -2.66 -4.94 8.03
CA PRO A 15 -1.76 -4.98 6.88
C PRO A 15 -2.35 -5.72 5.67
N ASP A 16 -3.34 -6.60 5.88
CA ASP A 16 -4.02 -7.36 4.83
C ASP A 16 -5.22 -6.57 4.28
N ILE A 17 -4.93 -5.50 3.54
CA ILE A 17 -5.94 -4.71 2.82
C ILE A 17 -6.16 -5.21 1.38
N GLY A 18 -5.43 -6.23 0.95
CA GLY A 18 -5.42 -6.72 -0.42
C GLY A 18 -4.57 -5.85 -1.35
N PRO A 19 -4.70 -6.01 -2.68
CA PRO A 19 -3.89 -5.28 -3.64
C PRO A 19 -4.13 -3.77 -3.54
N PHE A 20 -3.04 -2.99 -3.52
CA PHE A 20 -3.07 -1.54 -3.42
C PHE A 20 -2.27 -0.95 -4.58
N ALA A 21 -2.92 -0.13 -5.39
CA ALA A 21 -2.30 0.64 -6.45
C ALA A 21 -2.55 2.13 -6.22
N LYS A 22 -1.51 2.95 -6.43
CA LYS A 22 -1.61 4.40 -6.42
C LYS A 22 -2.38 4.88 -7.67
N GLU A 23 -2.77 6.15 -7.66
CA GLU A 23 -3.54 6.77 -8.76
C GLU A 23 -2.75 6.83 -10.08
N ASP A 24 -1.43 6.87 -10.01
CA ASP A 24 -0.52 6.83 -11.16
C ASP A 24 -0.33 5.42 -11.75
N GLY A 25 -0.95 4.40 -11.14
CA GLY A 25 -0.82 3.00 -11.54
C GLY A 25 0.34 2.26 -10.90
N GLU A 26 1.10 2.89 -9.99
CA GLU A 26 2.13 2.21 -9.22
C GLU A 26 1.48 1.23 -8.23
N VAL A 27 1.70 -0.07 -8.45
CA VAL A 27 1.29 -1.11 -7.51
C VAL A 27 2.24 -1.06 -6.32
N VAL A 28 1.70 -0.95 -5.10
CA VAL A 28 2.48 -0.98 -3.84
C VAL A 28 2.26 -2.31 -3.12
N ILE A 29 1.07 -2.91 -3.26
CA ILE A 29 0.77 -4.24 -2.72
C ILE A 29 0.20 -5.11 -3.86
N ASP A 30 0.82 -6.27 -4.09
CA ASP A 30 0.40 -7.23 -5.11
C ASP A 30 -0.86 -8.01 -4.71
N ALA A 31 -1.40 -8.81 -5.64
CA ALA A 31 -2.57 -9.66 -5.39
C ALA A 31 -2.33 -10.78 -4.34
N SER A 32 -1.08 -10.98 -3.93
CA SER A 32 -0.67 -11.92 -2.87
C SER A 32 -0.45 -11.21 -1.53
N GLY A 33 -0.75 -9.91 -1.42
CA GLY A 33 -0.59 -9.12 -0.19
C GLY A 33 0.85 -8.72 0.11
N ARG A 34 1.78 -8.85 -0.85
CA ARG A 34 3.20 -8.51 -0.65
C ARG A 34 3.51 -7.13 -1.24
N ARG A 35 4.39 -6.39 -0.57
CA ARG A 35 4.96 -5.16 -1.13
C ARG A 35 5.83 -5.46 -2.35
N VAL A 36 5.68 -4.67 -3.41
CA VAL A 36 6.47 -4.75 -4.66
C VAL A 36 7.42 -3.57 -4.81
#